data_AF-A0A1A0HHL4-F1
#
_entry.id   AF-A0A1A0HHL4-F1
#
_cell.length_a   1.000
_cell.length_b   1.000
_cell.length_c   1.000
_cell.angle_alpha   90.00
_cell.angle_beta   90.00
_cell.angle_gamma   90.00
#
_symmetry.space_group_name_H-M   'P 1'
#
loop_
_entity.id
_entity.type
_entity.pdbx_description
1 polymer ?
#
loop_
_entity_poly.entity_id
_entity_poly.type
_entity_poly.pdbx_seq_one_letter_code
_entity_poly.pdbx_strand_id
1 'polypeptide(L)'
;MVVHNPNNWHWVDKNCLPWAKLYMDNNVKDTTFEDNTFKFVLKSVDSVLGDCDVTQRKGKVLCIYDMKLLFSIEGKKKDEEKDLLGTITIDEFVHDQDEDEYFFGVTSDHSLDIKRFFLPVLRTKLMKFQLDLILAHGRDVQDTTL
;
A
#
# COMPACT_ATOMS: atom_id res chain seq x y z
N MET A 1 -11.29 27.01 19.58
CA MET A 1 -10.82 26.63 20.92
C MET A 1 -9.65 25.68 20.70
N VAL A 2 -8.42 26.12 20.97
CA VAL A 2 -7.23 25.27 20.79
C VAL A 2 -7.17 24.31 21.97
N VAL A 3 -7.21 23.01 21.70
CA VAL A 3 -7.02 21.99 22.73
C VAL A 3 -5.52 21.95 23.03
N HIS A 4 -5.13 22.38 24.22
CA HIS A 4 -3.76 22.32 24.67
C HIS A 4 -3.42 20.86 25.02
N ASN A 5 -2.40 20.27 24.39
CA ASN A 5 -1.90 18.91 24.68
C ASN A 5 -0.53 18.96 25.39
N PRO A 6 -0.47 19.46 26.64
CA PRO A 6 0.80 19.62 27.34
C PRO A 6 1.49 18.25 27.47
N ASN A 7 2.78 18.23 27.11
CA ASN A 7 3.63 17.03 27.13
C ASN A 7 3.16 15.87 26.23
N ASN A 8 2.29 16.10 25.23
CA ASN A 8 1.75 15.06 24.34
C ASN A 8 1.12 13.87 25.10
N TRP A 9 0.37 14.17 26.17
CA TRP A 9 -0.30 13.15 27.00
C TRP A 9 -1.66 12.72 26.44
N HIS A 10 -2.37 13.62 25.76
CA HIS A 10 -3.60 13.29 25.04
C HIS A 10 -3.27 12.62 23.71
N TRP A 11 -4.06 11.60 23.38
CA TRP A 11 -3.96 10.93 22.09
C TRP A 11 -4.41 11.89 20.99
N VAL A 12 -3.55 12.06 19.99
CA VAL A 12 -3.89 12.71 18.73
C VAL A 12 -3.87 11.62 17.68
N ASP A 13 -5.00 11.45 17.01
CA ASP A 13 -5.20 10.45 15.97
C ASP A 13 -5.65 11.15 14.69
N LYS A 14 -5.09 10.71 13.56
CA LYS A 14 -5.46 11.19 12.24
C LYS A 14 -5.80 10.01 11.35
N ASN A 15 -7.06 9.93 10.94
CA ASN A 15 -7.51 9.04 9.88
C ASN A 15 -6.83 9.39 8.56
N CYS A 16 -6.04 8.45 8.07
CA CYS A 16 -5.25 8.50 6.86
C CYS A 16 -5.75 7.55 5.76
N LEU A 17 -6.87 6.82 5.95
CA LEU A 17 -7.44 5.95 4.91
C LEU A 17 -7.76 6.70 3.59
N PRO A 18 -8.32 7.93 3.60
CA PRO A 18 -8.49 8.70 2.37
C PRO A 18 -7.17 8.99 1.66
N TRP A 19 -6.10 9.25 2.42
CA TRP A 19 -4.78 9.47 1.86
C TRP A 19 -4.20 8.16 1.31
N ALA A 20 -4.36 7.04 2.03
CA ALA A 20 -3.89 5.73 1.58
C ALA A 20 -4.51 5.33 0.23
N LYS A 21 -5.82 5.58 0.04
CA LYS A 21 -6.51 5.39 -1.26
C LYS A 21 -5.83 6.15 -2.39
N LEU A 22 -5.55 7.44 -2.18
CA LEU A 22 -4.86 8.28 -3.16
C LEU A 22 -3.41 7.85 -3.36
N TYR A 23 -2.72 7.43 -2.30
CA TYR A 23 -1.35 6.94 -2.38
C TYR A 23 -1.26 5.70 -3.27
N MET A 24 -2.16 4.72 -3.09
CA MET A 24 -2.19 3.52 -3.91
C MET A 24 -2.42 3.87 -5.39
N ASP A 25 -3.36 4.77 -5.67
CA ASP A 25 -3.64 5.18 -7.05
C ASP A 25 -2.48 5.96 -7.70
N ASN A 26 -1.73 6.75 -6.94
CA ASN A 26 -0.64 7.57 -7.46
C ASN A 26 0.72 6.85 -7.54
N ASN A 27 1.00 5.93 -6.62
CA ASN A 27 2.34 5.36 -6.45
C ASN A 27 2.44 3.87 -6.79
N VAL A 28 1.31 3.16 -6.73
CA VAL A 28 1.24 1.70 -6.90
C VAL A 28 0.57 1.31 -8.22
N LYS A 29 -0.49 2.02 -8.65
CA LYS A 29 -1.02 1.91 -10.01
C LYS A 29 0.09 2.12 -11.04
N ASP A 30 -0.06 1.51 -12.21
CA ASP A 30 0.88 1.57 -13.32
C ASP A 30 2.26 1.00 -12.97
N THR A 31 2.41 0.29 -11.86
CA THR A 31 3.61 -0.53 -11.60
C THR A 31 3.73 -1.57 -12.70
N THR A 32 4.89 -1.64 -13.33
CA THR A 32 5.15 -2.53 -14.46
C THR A 32 6.28 -3.50 -14.19
N PHE A 33 6.17 -4.68 -14.78
CA PHE A 33 7.29 -5.61 -14.99
C PHE A 33 7.41 -5.89 -16.49
N GLU A 34 8.63 -5.97 -17.02
CA GLU A 34 8.85 -6.42 -18.39
C GLU A 34 10.15 -7.21 -18.50
N ASP A 35 10.09 -8.39 -19.13
CA ASP A 35 11.24 -9.18 -19.52
C ASP A 35 11.11 -9.66 -20.98
N ASN A 36 11.92 -10.65 -21.39
CA ASN A 36 11.89 -11.17 -22.75
C ASN A 36 10.62 -11.98 -23.08
N THR A 37 9.83 -12.37 -22.09
CA THR A 37 8.66 -13.26 -22.26
C THR A 37 7.37 -12.54 -21.96
N PHE A 38 7.33 -11.76 -20.87
CA PHE A 38 6.12 -11.15 -20.34
C PHE A 38 6.29 -9.66 -20.11
N LYS A 39 5.18 -8.95 -20.25
CA LYS A 39 4.97 -7.60 -19.74
C LYS A 39 3.75 -7.62 -18.84
N PHE A 40 3.85 -7.08 -17.63
CA PHE A 40 2.75 -6.94 -16.69
C PHE A 40 2.60 -5.48 -16.27
N VAL A 41 1.37 -5.03 -16.07
CA VAL A 41 1.01 -3.68 -15.64
C VAL A 41 -0.14 -3.77 -14.63
N LEU A 42 0.03 -3.18 -13.45
CA LEU A 42 -1.08 -3.00 -12.51
C LEU A 42 -2.03 -1.92 -13.05
N LYS A 43 -3.20 -2.33 -13.50
CA LYS A 43 -4.09 -1.46 -14.28
C LYS A 43 -4.92 -0.53 -13.40
N SER A 44 -5.39 -1.04 -12.26
CA SER A 44 -6.25 -0.28 -11.36
C SER A 44 -6.08 -0.71 -9.90
N VAL A 45 -6.39 0.23 -9.02
CA VAL A 45 -6.65 -0.01 -7.61
C VAL A 45 -8.16 -0.08 -7.44
N ASP A 46 -8.68 -1.29 -7.31
CA ASP A 46 -10.12 -1.53 -7.31
C ASP A 46 -10.72 -1.28 -5.93
N SER A 47 -9.96 -1.56 -4.86
CA SER A 47 -10.42 -1.36 -3.50
C SER A 47 -9.26 -1.19 -2.52
N VAL A 48 -9.47 -0.29 -1.55
CA VAL A 48 -8.65 -0.11 -0.35
C VAL A 48 -9.63 0.06 0.81
N LEU A 49 -9.74 -0.95 1.65
CA LEU A 49 -10.68 -1.01 2.78
C LEU A 49 -9.94 -1.32 4.07
N GLY A 50 -10.52 -0.98 5.21
CA GLY A 50 -9.91 -1.16 6.53
C GLY A 50 -9.57 0.18 7.16
N ASP A 51 -8.57 0.16 8.03
CA ASP A 51 -8.18 1.28 8.88
C ASP A 51 -6.74 1.69 8.61
N CYS A 52 -6.46 2.99 8.71
CA CYS A 52 -5.13 3.54 8.49
C CYS A 52 -5.03 4.86 9.22
N ASP A 53 -4.23 4.90 10.26
CA ASP A 53 -4.12 6.03 11.17
C ASP A 53 -2.65 6.35 11.47
N VAL A 54 -2.40 7.64 11.68
CA VAL A 54 -1.13 8.14 12.21
C VAL A 54 -1.42 8.81 13.53
N THR A 55 -0.63 8.48 14.54
CA THR A 55 -0.80 8.96 15.91
C THR A 55 0.53 9.38 16.52
N GLN A 56 0.48 10.23 17.54
CA GLN A 56 1.63 10.52 18.38
C GLN A 56 1.39 10.01 19.80
N ARG A 57 2.35 9.24 20.32
CA ARG A 57 2.35 8.78 21.71
C ARG A 57 3.72 8.93 22.34
N LYS A 58 3.78 9.59 23.50
CA LYS A 58 5.03 9.83 24.25
C LYS A 58 6.13 10.46 23.38
N GLY A 59 5.75 11.43 22.54
CA GLY A 59 6.65 12.14 21.63
C GLY A 59 7.09 11.35 20.37
N LYS A 60 6.67 10.09 20.21
CA LYS A 60 6.94 9.29 19.02
C LYS A 60 5.74 9.29 18.08
N VAL A 61 6.00 9.51 16.80
CA VAL A 61 5.01 9.30 15.73
C VAL A 61 4.97 7.81 15.43
N LEU A 62 3.76 7.27 15.36
CA LEU A 62 3.47 5.89 15.03
C LEU A 62 2.40 5.87 13.93
N CYS A 63 2.40 4.84 13.12
CA CYS A 63 1.29 4.53 12.24
C CYS A 63 0.70 3.18 12.66
N ILE A 64 -0.60 3.01 12.45
CA ILE A 64 -1.27 1.73 12.57
C ILE A 64 -2.16 1.62 11.35
N TYR A 65 -2.02 0.55 10.59
CA TYR A 65 -2.90 0.29 9.48
C TYR A 65 -3.17 -1.20 9.40
N ASP A 66 -4.39 -1.51 8.99
CA ASP A 66 -4.84 -2.84 8.63
C ASP A 66 -5.80 -2.67 7.45
N MET A 67 -5.30 -2.97 6.26
CA MET A 67 -6.03 -2.74 5.03
C MET A 67 -6.12 -4.00 4.18
N LYS A 68 -7.28 -4.15 3.55
CA LYS A 68 -7.48 -5.07 2.44
C LYS A 68 -7.34 -4.32 1.11
N LEU A 69 -6.47 -4.82 0.25
CA LEU A 69 -6.14 -4.24 -1.04
C LEU A 69 -6.62 -5.15 -2.17
N LEU A 70 -7.25 -4.57 -3.18
CA LEU A 70 -7.68 -5.26 -4.40
C LEU A 70 -7.19 -4.50 -5.62
N PHE A 71 -6.52 -5.21 -6.52
CA PHE A 71 -5.98 -4.65 -7.74
C PHE A 71 -6.33 -5.50 -8.95
N SER A 72 -6.49 -4.85 -10.10
CA SER A 72 -6.54 -5.53 -11.40
C SER A 72 -5.20 -5.40 -12.10
N ILE A 73 -4.72 -6.51 -12.65
CA ILE A 73 -3.47 -6.61 -13.39
C ILE A 73 -3.75 -7.06 -14.82
N GLU A 74 -3.06 -6.42 -15.75
CA GLU A 74 -3.04 -6.78 -17.16
C GLU A 74 -1.62 -7.23 -17.52
N GLY A 75 -1.53 -8.23 -18.39
CA GLY A 75 -0.27 -8.75 -18.88
C GLY A 75 -0.34 -9.09 -20.35
N LYS A 76 0.83 -9.19 -20.97
CA LYS A 76 0.99 -9.63 -22.35
C LYS A 76 2.19 -10.53 -22.45
N LYS A 77 2.02 -11.69 -23.08
CA LYS A 77 3.13 -12.55 -23.46
C LYS A 77 3.58 -12.16 -24.87
N LYS A 78 4.87 -11.95 -25.07
CA LYS A 78 5.39 -11.33 -26.32
C LYS A 78 5.08 -12.12 -27.60
N ASP A 79 4.86 -13.43 -27.47
CA ASP A 79 4.52 -14.33 -28.59
C ASP A 79 3.01 -14.59 -28.77
N GLU A 80 2.16 -14.01 -27.91
CA GLU A 80 0.71 -14.21 -27.96
C GLU A 80 -0.01 -12.87 -28.12
N GLU A 81 -1.06 -12.85 -28.96
CA GLU A 81 -1.89 -11.66 -29.14
C GLU A 81 -2.86 -11.43 -27.98
N LYS A 82 -3.17 -12.48 -27.21
CA LYS A 82 -4.19 -12.42 -26.16
C LYS A 82 -3.63 -11.74 -24.90
N ASP A 83 -4.33 -10.73 -24.42
CA ASP A 83 -4.03 -10.10 -23.15
C ASP A 83 -4.38 -11.02 -21.97
N LEU A 84 -3.52 -11.01 -20.96
CA LEU A 84 -3.64 -11.74 -19.72
C LEU A 84 -4.27 -10.84 -18.68
N LEU A 85 -5.44 -11.22 -18.18
CA LEU A 85 -6.11 -10.48 -17.12
C LEU A 85 -6.00 -11.23 -15.81
N GLY A 86 -5.91 -10.49 -14.71
CA GLY A 86 -5.88 -11.05 -13.39
C GLY A 86 -6.30 -10.07 -12.32
N THR A 87 -6.53 -10.61 -11.13
CA THR A 87 -6.81 -9.84 -9.92
C THR A 87 -5.81 -10.25 -8.85
N ILE A 88 -5.28 -9.26 -8.13
CA ILE A 88 -4.38 -9.45 -6.99
C ILE A 88 -5.09 -8.92 -5.75
N THR A 89 -5.19 -9.77 -4.73
CA THR A 89 -5.78 -9.43 -3.43
C THR A 89 -4.74 -9.57 -2.34
N ILE A 90 -4.71 -8.62 -1.42
CA ILE A 90 -3.95 -8.69 -0.17
C ILE A 90 -4.99 -8.53 0.93
N ASP A 91 -5.32 -9.61 1.62
CA ASP A 91 -6.36 -9.60 2.65
C ASP A 91 -5.90 -8.88 3.92
N GLU A 92 -4.61 -8.97 4.24
CA GLU A 92 -3.97 -8.37 5.40
C GLU A 92 -2.72 -7.59 4.95
N PHE A 93 -2.88 -6.30 4.70
CA PHE A 93 -1.77 -5.36 4.55
C PHE A 93 -1.68 -4.54 5.83
N VAL A 94 -0.81 -4.97 6.76
CA VAL A 94 -0.77 -4.41 8.12
C VAL A 94 0.60 -3.83 8.48
N HIS A 95 0.61 -2.98 9.50
CA HIS A 95 1.83 -2.41 10.07
C HIS A 95 2.76 -3.49 10.66
N ASP A 96 4.08 -3.25 10.59
CA ASP A 96 5.14 -4.10 11.16
C ASP A 96 5.25 -5.52 10.57
N GLN A 97 4.65 -5.77 9.39
CA GLN A 97 4.92 -7.00 8.63
C GLN A 97 6.25 -6.92 7.89
N ASP A 98 7.02 -8.00 8.01
CA ASP A 98 8.23 -8.20 7.21
C ASP A 98 7.89 -8.48 5.73
N GLU A 99 8.86 -8.29 4.85
CA GLU A 99 8.67 -8.37 3.39
C GLU A 99 8.05 -9.71 2.95
N ASP A 100 8.44 -10.82 3.57
CA ASP A 100 8.00 -12.17 3.26
C ASP A 100 6.67 -12.56 3.92
N GLU A 101 6.12 -11.75 4.82
CA GLU A 101 4.88 -12.03 5.53
C GLU A 101 3.62 -11.63 4.73
N TYR A 102 3.75 -10.80 3.70
CA TYR A 102 2.61 -10.41 2.86
C TYR A 102 2.08 -11.59 2.03
N PHE A 103 0.81 -11.94 2.27
CA PHE A 103 0.08 -12.94 1.51
C PHE A 103 -0.68 -12.32 0.34
N PHE A 104 -0.33 -12.75 -0.88
CA PHE A 104 -0.98 -12.31 -2.11
C PHE A 104 -1.87 -13.42 -2.68
N GLY A 105 -3.17 -13.19 -2.69
CA GLY A 105 -4.12 -13.94 -3.51
C GLY A 105 -4.03 -13.49 -4.96
N VAL A 106 -3.93 -14.43 -5.91
CA VAL A 106 -3.92 -14.13 -7.35
C VAL A 106 -4.94 -14.99 -8.06
N THR A 107 -5.85 -14.34 -8.79
CA THR A 107 -6.86 -15.00 -9.62
C THR A 107 -6.60 -14.64 -11.08
N SER A 108 -6.07 -15.60 -11.84
CA SER A 108 -5.78 -15.48 -13.28
C SER A 108 -5.42 -16.86 -13.85
N ASP A 109 -5.62 -17.05 -15.14
CA ASP A 109 -5.08 -18.20 -15.90
C ASP A 109 -3.54 -18.26 -15.81
N HIS A 110 -2.88 -17.11 -15.59
CA HIS A 110 -1.42 -16.98 -15.48
C HIS A 110 -0.95 -16.62 -14.07
N SER A 111 -1.65 -17.14 -13.06
CA SER A 111 -1.36 -16.86 -11.65
C SER A 111 0.09 -17.17 -11.24
N LEU A 112 0.70 -18.23 -11.79
CA LEU A 112 2.10 -18.60 -11.50
C LEU A 112 3.10 -17.55 -12.01
N ASP A 113 2.89 -17.05 -13.23
CA ASP A 113 3.77 -16.05 -13.85
C ASP A 113 3.66 -14.71 -13.10
N ILE A 114 2.44 -14.28 -12.78
CA ILE A 114 2.20 -13.06 -11.97
C ILE A 114 2.89 -13.19 -10.60
N LYS A 115 2.74 -14.34 -9.94
CA LYS A 115 3.37 -14.60 -8.64
C LYS A 115 4.88 -14.54 -8.70
N ARG A 116 5.47 -15.12 -9.74
CA ARG A 116 6.92 -15.22 -9.88
C ARG A 116 7.58 -13.90 -10.27
N PHE A 117 6.98 -13.16 -11.20
CA PHE A 117 7.63 -12.03 -11.85
C PHE A 117 7.14 -10.68 -11.35
N PHE A 118 5.82 -10.54 -11.16
CA PHE A 118 5.23 -9.25 -10.84
C PHE A 118 5.14 -8.98 -9.34
N LEU A 119 4.76 -9.98 -8.53
CA LEU A 119 4.59 -9.78 -7.09
C LEU A 119 5.84 -9.25 -6.37
N PRO A 120 7.08 -9.68 -6.68
CA PRO A 120 8.27 -9.08 -6.08
C PRO A 120 8.36 -7.56 -6.31
N VAL A 121 8.02 -7.10 -7.53
CA VAL A 121 8.02 -5.68 -7.88
C VAL A 121 6.93 -4.92 -7.13
N LEU A 122 5.71 -5.47 -7.10
CA LEU A 122 4.59 -4.89 -6.36
C LEU A 122 4.90 -4.79 -4.86
N ARG A 123 5.50 -5.83 -4.29
CA ARG A 123 5.89 -5.87 -2.88
C ARG A 123 6.88 -4.77 -2.54
N THR A 124 7.95 -4.60 -3.33
CA THR A 124 8.91 -3.51 -3.13
C THR A 124 8.24 -2.12 -3.18
N LYS A 125 7.21 -1.94 -3.99
CA LYS A 125 6.41 -0.70 -4.03
C LYS A 125 5.59 -0.50 -2.76
N LEU A 126 4.92 -1.54 -2.29
CA LEU A 126 4.11 -1.50 -1.07
C LEU A 126 4.97 -1.25 0.19
N MET A 127 6.23 -1.72 0.21
CA MET A 127 7.14 -1.52 1.37
C MET A 127 7.46 -0.06 1.65
N LYS A 128 7.26 0.83 0.66
CA LYS A 128 7.48 2.27 0.82
C LYS A 128 6.32 2.96 1.54
N PHE A 129 5.14 2.33 1.56
CA PHE A 129 3.91 2.92 2.08
C PHE A 129 4.07 3.42 3.53
N GLN A 130 4.60 2.60 4.43
CA GLN A 130 4.73 2.95 5.84
C GLN A 130 5.61 4.18 6.04
N LEU A 131 6.77 4.22 5.37
CA LEU A 131 7.68 5.35 5.45
C LEU A 131 7.00 6.62 4.90
N ASP A 132 6.38 6.52 3.73
CA ASP A 132 5.73 7.65 3.06
C ASP A 132 4.53 8.17 3.86
N LEU A 133 3.77 7.28 4.53
CA LEU A 133 2.67 7.63 5.42
C LEU A 133 3.17 8.46 6.61
N ILE A 134 4.23 8.01 7.29
CA ILE A 134 4.83 8.74 8.41
C ILE A 134 5.42 10.08 7.94
N LEU A 135 6.08 10.12 6.78
CA LEU A 135 6.64 11.36 6.23
C LEU A 135 5.55 12.37 5.87
N ALA A 136 4.42 11.91 5.32
CA ALA A 136 3.31 12.76 4.91
C ALA A 136 2.52 13.33 6.10
N HIS A 137 2.35 12.56 7.17
CA HIS A 137 1.41 12.90 8.25
C HIS A 137 2.00 12.98 9.64
N GLY A 138 3.28 12.62 9.82
CA GLY A 138 3.90 12.65 11.13
C GLY A 138 3.96 14.05 11.75
N ARG A 139 4.08 15.09 10.93
CA ARG A 139 4.04 16.49 11.40
C ARG A 139 2.65 16.94 11.82
N ASP A 140 1.60 16.36 11.23
CA ASP A 140 0.21 16.74 11.52
C ASP A 140 -0.22 16.34 12.93
N VAL A 141 0.46 15.35 13.52
CA VAL A 141 0.21 14.85 14.87
C VAL A 141 1.28 15.30 15.88
N GLN A 142 2.30 16.03 15.44
CA GLN A 142 3.33 16.60 16.31
C GLN A 142 2.94 18.01 16.74
N ASP A 143 2.42 18.17 17.96
CA ASP A 143 2.23 19.50 18.55
C ASP A 143 3.61 20.19 18.68
N THR A 144 3.88 21.13 17.79
CA THR A 144 5.10 21.93 17.79
C THR A 144 4.82 23.28 18.45
N THR A 145 4.38 23.27 19.70
CA THR A 145 4.46 24.46 20.56
C THR A 145 5.79 24.41 21.30
N LEU A 146 6.79 25.09 20.71
CA LEU A 146 7.94 25.64 21.45
C LEU A 146 7.46 26.77 22.36
#